data_AF-A0AAU2I768-F1
#
_entry.id   AF-A0AAU2I768-F1
#
_cell.length_a   1.000
_cell.length_b   1.000
_cell.length_c   1.000
_cell.angle_alpha   90.00
_cell.angle_beta   90.00
_cell.angle_gamma   90.00
#
_symmetry.space_group_name_H-M   'P 1'
#
loop_
_entity.id
_entity.type
_entity.pdbx_description
1 polymer ?
#
loop_
_entity_poly.entity_id
_entity_poly.type
_entity_poly.pdbx_seq_one_letter_code
_entity_poly.pdbx_strand_id
1 'polypeptide(L)'
;MSIWPNRLRHLVQHGRLDRLSPPSDDTPSVVQYTAPDTSETLLLAWRRTSRHGSPQPPVRLRGLTPEARYRDARTGAVHQAAVLTGYGMHLGLPPGDWSSAAVHLIRETEA
;
A
#
# COMPACT_ATOMS: atom_id res chain seq x y z
N MET A 1 20.67 -0.39 -2.46
CA MET A 1 20.53 1.07 -2.59
C MET A 1 19.28 1.34 -3.43
N SER A 2 18.12 1.40 -2.78
CA SER A 2 16.83 1.47 -3.49
C SER A 2 16.55 2.92 -3.86
N ILE A 3 16.66 3.22 -5.15
CA ILE A 3 16.30 4.50 -5.76
C ILE A 3 14.82 4.76 -5.55
N TRP A 4 14.46 5.53 -4.51
CA TRP A 4 13.14 6.16 -4.48
C TRP A 4 13.07 7.15 -5.64
N PRO A 5 12.14 6.99 -6.61
CA PRO A 5 12.04 7.97 -7.68
C PRO A 5 11.40 9.24 -7.11
N ASN A 6 11.97 10.40 -7.44
CA ASN A 6 11.41 11.72 -7.14
C ASN A 6 9.91 11.85 -7.56
N ARG A 7 9.42 10.93 -8.40
CA ARG A 7 8.05 10.79 -8.88
C ARG A 7 6.98 10.46 -7.82
N LEU A 8 7.33 9.99 -6.61
CA LEU A 8 6.31 9.68 -5.58
C LEU A 8 6.14 10.80 -4.54
N ARG A 9 6.98 11.84 -4.63
CA ARG A 9 7.04 12.90 -3.62
C ARG A 9 5.71 13.65 -3.49
N HIS A 10 5.02 13.88 -4.60
CA HIS A 10 3.73 14.57 -4.60
C HIS A 10 2.67 13.79 -3.81
N LEU A 11 2.68 12.45 -3.85
CA LEU A 11 1.77 11.65 -3.03
C LEU A 11 2.04 11.81 -1.54
N VAL A 12 3.32 11.78 -1.14
CA VAL A 12 3.68 11.91 0.27
C VAL A 12 3.41 13.33 0.79
N GLN A 13 3.63 14.35 -0.04
CA GLN A 13 3.50 15.75 0.36
C GLN A 13 2.08 16.30 0.24
N HIS A 14 1.29 15.83 -0.72
CA HIS A 14 -0.02 16.39 -1.05
C HIS A 14 -1.16 15.37 -1.05
N GLY A 15 -0.84 14.07 -0.96
CA GLY A 15 -1.84 13.03 -0.89
C GLY A 15 -2.55 12.99 0.47
N ARG A 16 -3.78 12.49 0.47
CA ARG A 16 -4.53 12.20 1.69
C ARG A 16 -3.89 11.01 2.40
N LEU A 17 -3.49 11.21 3.66
CA LEU A 17 -2.89 10.18 4.51
C LEU A 17 -3.95 9.41 5.30
N ASP A 18 -3.98 8.10 5.12
CA ASP A 18 -4.69 7.16 6.01
C ASP A 18 -3.68 6.30 6.78
N ARG A 19 -3.86 6.19 8.10
CA ARG A 19 -3.14 5.22 8.93
C ARG A 19 -3.97 3.94 9.00
N LEU A 20 -3.57 2.92 8.25
CA LEU A 20 -4.33 1.68 8.08
C LEU A 20 -4.10 0.68 9.21
N SER A 21 -2.91 0.70 9.81
CA SER A 21 -2.57 -0.09 10.99
C SER A 21 -1.67 0.72 11.92
N PRO A 22 -1.97 0.79 13.22
CA PRO A 22 -1.14 1.52 14.17
C PRO A 22 0.23 0.85 14.38
N PRO A 23 1.24 1.59 14.87
CA PRO A 23 2.49 0.99 15.30
C PRO A 23 2.26 0.03 16.46
N SER A 24 2.58 -1.25 16.23
CA SER A 24 2.54 -2.30 17.24
C SER A 24 3.69 -3.28 16.99
N ASP A 25 4.03 -4.07 18.01
CA ASP A 25 5.08 -5.09 17.88
C ASP A 25 4.60 -6.30 17.08
N ASP A 26 3.28 -6.56 17.05
CA ASP A 26 2.71 -7.78 16.47
C ASP A 26 2.19 -7.61 15.04
N THR A 27 1.92 -6.37 14.59
CA THR A 27 1.46 -6.10 13.22
C THR A 27 2.28 -5.02 12.55
N PRO A 28 2.53 -5.14 11.23
CA PRO A 28 3.19 -4.07 10.49
C PRO A 28 2.39 -2.78 10.59
N SER A 29 3.10 -1.68 10.82
CA SER A 29 2.55 -0.35 10.67
C SER A 29 2.33 -0.10 9.20
N VAL A 30 1.17 0.44 8.83
CA VAL A 30 0.87 0.72 7.43
C VAL A 30 0.22 2.09 7.29
N VAL A 31 0.77 2.88 6.38
CA VAL A 31 0.19 4.15 5.94
C VAL A 31 -0.09 4.10 4.45
N GLN A 32 -1.15 4.79 4.05
CA GLN A 32 -1.54 4.96 2.67
C GLN A 32 -1.60 6.45 2.36
N TYR A 33 -0.98 6.85 1.25
CA TYR A 33 -1.12 8.16 0.64
C TYR A 33 -1.95 8.01 -0.63
N THR A 34 -2.98 8.82 -0.80
CA THR A 34 -3.86 8.76 -1.98
C THR A 34 -3.87 10.11 -2.67
N ALA A 35 -3.67 10.13 -3.99
CA ALA A 35 -3.79 11.34 -4.79
C ALA A 35 -5.18 11.97 -4.60
N PRO A 36 -5.32 13.31 -4.63
CA PRO A 36 -6.62 13.98 -4.48
C PRO A 36 -7.67 13.52 -5.51
N ASP A 37 -7.25 13.21 -6.73
CA ASP A 37 -8.10 12.72 -7.83
C ASP A 37 -8.26 11.19 -7.83
N THR A 38 -7.68 10.51 -6.83
CA THR A 38 -7.65 9.04 -6.69
C THR A 38 -7.01 8.31 -7.89
N SER A 39 -6.20 9.00 -8.69
CA SER A 39 -5.49 8.41 -9.84
C SER A 39 -4.40 7.42 -9.43
N GLU A 40 -3.86 7.55 -8.22
CA GLU A 40 -2.83 6.66 -7.70
C GLU A 40 -2.81 6.66 -6.16
N THR A 41 -2.25 5.60 -5.60
CA THR A 41 -2.04 5.47 -4.15
C THR A 41 -0.73 4.77 -3.84
N LEU A 42 -0.06 5.21 -2.78
CA LEU A 42 1.19 4.65 -2.27
C LEU A 42 0.94 4.09 -0.87
N LEU A 43 1.27 2.81 -0.68
CA LEU A 43 1.27 2.14 0.61
C LEU A 43 2.70 1.99 1.08
N LEU A 44 2.96 2.40 2.31
CA LEU A 44 4.22 2.16 3.00
C LEU A 44 3.95 1.32 4.23
N ALA A 45 4.68 0.21 4.32
CA ALA A 45 4.59 -0.69 5.45
C ALA A 45 5.96 -0.97 6.04
N TRP A 46 6.02 -1.04 7.36
CA TRP A 46 7.23 -1.40 8.09
C TRP A 46 6.89 -2.23 9.33
N ARG A 47 7.82 -3.11 9.68
CA ARG A 47 7.75 -3.98 10.85
C ARG A 47 9.08 -3.93 11.59
N ARG A 48 9.01 -3.84 12.92
CA ARG A 48 10.21 -3.83 13.79
C ARG A 48 10.69 -5.23 14.11
N THR A 49 9.81 -6.09 14.61
CA THR A 49 10.11 -7.48 14.95
C THR A 49 9.24 -8.43 14.12
N SER A 50 9.86 -9.49 13.60
CA SER A 50 9.23 -10.62 12.95
C SER A 50 9.15 -11.76 13.94
N ARG A 51 8.04 -11.83 14.70
CA ARG A 51 7.73 -13.04 15.47
C ARG A 51 7.39 -14.17 14.51
N HIS A 52 8.06 -15.31 14.67
CA HIS A 52 7.87 -16.49 13.84
C HIS A 52 6.41 -16.98 13.96
N GLY A 53 5.75 -17.24 12.82
CA GLY A 53 4.54 -18.08 12.76
C GLY A 53 3.21 -17.40 12.43
N SER A 54 3.10 -16.07 12.46
CA SER A 54 1.82 -15.40 12.18
C SER A 54 1.76 -14.86 10.74
N PRO A 55 0.86 -15.36 9.87
CA PRO A 55 0.65 -14.79 8.56
C PRO A 55 0.14 -13.35 8.70
N GLN A 56 0.73 -12.42 7.94
CA GLN A 56 0.29 -11.03 7.97
C GLN A 56 -1.10 -10.92 7.33
N PRO A 57 -2.12 -10.43 8.06
CA PRO A 57 -3.44 -10.25 7.47
C PRO A 57 -3.38 -9.24 6.32
N PRO A 58 -4.23 -9.40 5.29
CA PRO A 58 -4.31 -8.44 4.21
C PRO A 58 -4.76 -7.08 4.74
N VAL A 59 -4.17 -6.01 4.20
CA VAL A 59 -4.46 -4.64 4.60
C VAL A 59 -5.54 -4.08 3.70
N ARG A 60 -6.62 -3.57 4.30
CA ARG A 60 -7.74 -2.95 3.56
C ARG A 60 -7.42 -1.50 3.25
N LEU A 61 -7.48 -1.14 1.97
CA LEU A 61 -7.21 0.21 1.48
C LEU A 61 -8.42 1.13 1.69
N ARG A 62 -8.19 2.44 1.65
CA ARG A 62 -9.22 3.48 1.90
C ARG A 62 -9.28 4.51 0.77
N GLY A 63 -10.45 5.10 0.56
CA GLY A 63 -10.65 6.24 -0.35
C GLY A 63 -10.17 6.03 -1.79
N LEU A 64 -10.35 4.82 -2.32
CA LEU A 64 -10.19 4.54 -3.75
C LEU A 64 -11.51 4.85 -4.47
N THR A 65 -11.43 5.22 -5.75
CA THR A 65 -12.63 5.29 -6.62
C THR A 65 -13.35 3.95 -6.64
N PRO A 66 -14.65 3.88 -6.30
CA PRO A 66 -15.45 2.68 -6.48
C PRO A 66 -15.39 2.19 -7.94
N GLU A 67 -15.44 0.87 -8.14
CA GLU A 67 -15.43 0.21 -9.47
C GLU A 67 -14.16 0.35 -10.32
N ALA A 68 -13.23 1.24 -9.96
CA ALA A 68 -11.99 1.41 -10.67
C ALA A 68 -11.03 0.22 -10.48
N ARG A 69 -10.18 0.00 -11.49
CA ARG A 69 -9.05 -0.93 -11.44
C ARG A 69 -7.77 -0.19 -11.14
N TYR A 70 -6.91 -0.79 -10.33
CA TYR A 70 -5.61 -0.24 -9.96
C TYR A 70 -4.53 -1.25 -10.29
N ARG A 71 -3.54 -0.83 -11.06
CA ARG A 71 -2.37 -1.61 -11.44
C ARG A 71 -1.22 -1.35 -10.47
N ASP A 72 -0.64 -2.39 -9.91
CA ASP A 72 0.64 -2.32 -9.19
C ASP A 72 1.76 -1.93 -10.16
N ALA A 73 2.39 -0.78 -9.94
CA ALA A 73 3.42 -0.22 -10.80
C ALA A 73 4.69 -1.09 -10.88
N ARG A 74 4.93 -1.94 -9.87
CA ARG A 74 6.09 -2.84 -9.80
C ARG A 74 5.80 -4.20 -10.43
N THR A 75 4.64 -4.79 -10.15
CA THR A 75 4.32 -6.17 -10.58
C THR A 75 3.46 -6.23 -11.84
N GLY A 76 2.79 -5.14 -12.20
CA GLY A 76 1.80 -5.09 -13.27
C GLY A 76 0.46 -5.75 -12.90
N ALA A 77 0.32 -6.32 -11.70
CA ALA A 77 -0.92 -6.94 -11.26
C ALA A 77 -2.05 -5.91 -11.15
N VAL A 78 -3.23 -6.25 -11.64
CA VAL A 78 -4.40 -5.37 -11.63
C VAL A 78 -5.38 -5.83 -10.56
N HIS A 79 -5.82 -4.90 -9.74
CA HIS A 79 -6.72 -5.14 -8.63
C HIS A 79 -7.95 -4.26 -8.73
N GLN A 80 -9.12 -4.85 -8.51
CA GLN A 80 -10.38 -4.11 -8.39
C GLN A 80 -10.41 -3.32 -7.07
N ALA A 81 -10.87 -2.07 -7.11
CA ALA A 81 -10.98 -1.24 -5.91
C ALA A 81 -11.83 -1.92 -4.82
N ALA A 82 -12.92 -2.58 -5.19
CA ALA A 82 -13.78 -3.32 -4.26
C ALA A 82 -13.03 -4.46 -3.54
N VAL A 83 -12.09 -5.13 -4.21
CA VAL A 83 -11.26 -6.17 -3.60
C VAL A 83 -10.25 -5.54 -2.64
N LEU A 84 -9.60 -4.45 -3.05
CA LEU A 84 -8.63 -3.73 -2.22
C LEU A 84 -9.25 -3.13 -0.95
N THR A 85 -10.49 -2.64 -1.01
CA THR A 85 -11.19 -2.04 0.13
C THR A 85 -11.93 -3.09 0.99
N GLY A 86 -12.46 -4.15 0.38
CA GLY A 86 -13.22 -5.20 1.06
C GLY A 86 -12.35 -6.32 1.66
N TYR A 87 -11.51 -6.95 0.83
CA TYR A 87 -10.65 -8.08 1.24
C TYR A 87 -9.25 -7.62 1.64
N GLY A 88 -8.74 -6.55 1.02
CA GLY A 88 -7.40 -6.04 1.27
C GLY A 88 -6.33 -6.69 0.42
N MET A 89 -5.08 -6.31 0.70
CA MET A 89 -3.89 -6.72 -0.06
C MET A 89 -2.79 -7.18 0.89
N HIS A 90 -2.09 -8.26 0.52
CA HIS A 90 -0.83 -8.62 1.14
C HIS A 90 0.30 -7.75 0.57
N LEU A 91 0.99 -7.02 1.44
CA LEU A 91 2.03 -6.06 1.02
C LEU A 91 3.39 -6.71 0.76
N GLY A 92 3.51 -8.03 0.99
CA GLY A 92 4.71 -8.80 0.68
C GLY A 92 5.96 -8.30 1.42
N LEU A 93 5.85 -7.98 2.72
CA LEU A 93 7.03 -7.62 3.50
C LEU A 93 8.03 -8.78 3.47
N PRO A 94 9.33 -8.49 3.25
CA PRO A 94 10.37 -9.51 3.38
C PRO A 94 10.32 -10.19 4.75
N PRO A 95 10.71 -11.47 4.86
CA PRO A 95 10.87 -12.12 6.16
C PRO A 95 11.97 -11.42 6.97
N GLY A 96 11.86 -11.47 8.30
CA GLY A 96 12.85 -10.92 9.22
C GLY A 96 12.47 -9.59 9.87
N ASP A 97 13.28 -9.22 10.87
CA ASP A 97 13.15 -7.98 11.62
C ASP A 97 13.47 -6.77 10.75
N TRP A 98 12.94 -5.60 11.13
CA TRP A 98 13.21 -4.33 10.46
C TRP A 98 12.93 -4.34 8.94
N SER A 99 11.93 -5.11 8.52
CA SER A 99 11.50 -5.21 7.13
C SER A 99 10.57 -4.06 6.74
N SER A 100 10.65 -3.60 5.50
CA SER A 100 9.71 -2.64 4.92
C SER A 100 9.31 -3.02 3.50
N ALA A 101 8.17 -2.50 3.06
CA ALA A 101 7.66 -2.63 1.70
C ALA A 101 6.99 -1.32 1.26
N ALA A 102 7.07 -1.05 -0.04
CA ALA A 102 6.34 0.01 -0.70
C ALA A 102 5.55 -0.57 -1.87
N VAL A 103 4.26 -0.25 -1.95
CA VAL A 103 3.37 -0.65 -3.05
C VAL A 103 2.77 0.59 -3.65
N HIS A 104 2.97 0.80 -4.95
CA HIS A 104 2.43 1.92 -5.69
C HIS A 104 1.39 1.40 -6.67
N LEU A 105 0.14 1.84 -6.52
CA LEU A 105 -0.98 1.44 -7.34
C LEU A 105 -1.42 2.64 -8.17
N ILE A 106 -1.60 2.43 -9.48
CA ILE A 106 -2.03 3.45 -10.44
C ILE A 106 -3.37 3.02 -11.01
N ARG A 107 -4.37 3.89 -10.94
CA ARG A 107 -5.69 3.65 -11.53
C ARG A 107 -5.54 3.47 -13.04
N GLU A 108 -6.11 2.41 -13.58
CA GLU A 108 -6.20 2.25 -15.02
C GLU A 108 -7.15 3.29 -15.59
N THR A 109 -6.76 3.92 -16.69
CA THR A 109 -7.68 4.75 -17.47
C THR A 109 -8.57 3.80 -18.24
N GLU A 110 -9.89 3.98 -18.15
CA GLU A 110 -10.82 3.27 -19.01
C GLU A 110 -10.50 3.67 -20.46
N ALA A 111 -10.37 2.67 -21.35
CA ALA A 111 -9.98 2.87 -22.74
C ALA A 111 -11.13 3.43 -23.58
#